data_AF-A0A1G2QY87-F1
#
_entry.id   AF-A0A1G2QY87-F1
#
_cell.length_a   1.000
_cell.length_b   1.000
_cell.length_c   1.000
_cell.angle_alpha   90.00
_cell.angle_beta   90.00
_cell.angle_gamma   90.00
#
_symmetry.space_group_name_H-M   'P 1'
#
loop_
_entity.id
_entity.type
_entity.pdbx_description
1 polymer ?
#
loop_
_entity_poly.entity_id
_entity_poly.type
_entity_poly.pdbx_seq_one_letter_code
_entity_poly.pdbx_strand_id
1 'polypeptide(L)'
;MSMEEPRFFNKGAWKGVVIAVIAVAASQFVLAWQYYRLEEKRLPVIEQQLAEQRQEMERQAAKEAVVLFLDAWKEGDAVLAQRYLTENAVLQEQGGMFSLQQGFSDYAIVKIEKLEKGGFRAQVEKQTEQGLPKQVEVLLVRKILDAYYVDSVEIAG
;
A
#
# COMPACT_ATOMS: atom_id res chain seq x y z
N MET A 1 -52.01 -16.78 -63.45
CA MET A 1 -50.99 -17.00 -62.40
C MET A 1 -50.95 -15.71 -61.60
N SER A 2 -51.75 -15.64 -60.53
CA SER A 2 -51.93 -14.44 -59.74
C SER A 2 -50.77 -14.34 -58.75
N MET A 3 -49.89 -13.35 -58.92
CA MET A 3 -48.91 -13.00 -57.90
C MET A 3 -49.66 -12.28 -56.78
N GLU A 4 -49.80 -12.93 -55.64
CA GLU A 4 -50.26 -12.29 -54.41
C GLU A 4 -49.18 -11.31 -53.93
N GLU A 5 -49.48 -10.01 -54.00
CA GLU A 5 -48.67 -9.00 -53.33
C GLU A 5 -48.77 -9.20 -51.80
N PRO A 6 -47.65 -9.21 -51.07
CA PRO A 6 -47.67 -9.40 -49.62
C PRO A 6 -48.37 -8.20 -48.95
N ARG A 7 -49.52 -8.46 -48.31
CA ARG A 7 -50.30 -7.50 -47.49
C ARG A 7 -49.61 -7.11 -46.17
N PHE A 8 -48.30 -6.87 -46.18
CA PHE A 8 -47.53 -6.57 -44.95
C PHE A 8 -47.14 -5.10 -44.78
N PHE A 9 -47.41 -4.22 -45.74
CA PHE A 9 -47.05 -2.80 -45.63
C PHE A 9 -48.21 -1.92 -45.17
N ASN A 10 -48.70 -2.15 -43.95
CA ASN A 10 -49.48 -1.12 -43.26
C ASN A 10 -48.51 -0.04 -42.74
N LYS A 11 -48.59 1.19 -43.29
CA LYS A 11 -47.75 2.33 -42.90
C LYS A 11 -47.74 2.58 -41.38
N GLY A 12 -48.80 2.22 -40.66
CA GLY A 12 -48.87 2.30 -39.20
C GLY A 12 -47.99 1.27 -38.48
N ALA A 13 -47.96 0.02 -38.95
CA ALA A 13 -47.14 -1.05 -38.36
C ALA A 13 -45.65 -0.80 -38.58
N TRP A 14 -45.26 -0.34 -39.77
CA TRP A 14 -43.87 0.02 -40.07
C TRP A 14 -43.36 1.19 -39.21
N LYS A 15 -44.20 2.20 -38.96
CA LYS A 15 -43.88 3.30 -38.02
C LYS A 15 -43.62 2.79 -36.61
N GLY A 16 -44.43 1.83 -36.13
CA GLY A 16 -44.23 1.20 -34.83
C GLY A 16 -42.89 0.46 -34.71
N VAL A 17 -42.52 -0.30 -35.75
CA VAL A 17 -41.23 -1.00 -35.81
C VAL A 17 -40.05 -0.02 -35.80
N VAL A 18 -40.12 1.06 -36.58
CA VAL A 18 -39.07 2.10 -36.61
C VAL A 18 -38.92 2.77 -35.25
N ILE A 19 -40.02 3.10 -34.57
CA ILE A 19 -39.99 3.69 -33.22
C ILE A 19 -39.36 2.71 -32.21
N ALA A 20 -39.71 1.43 -32.27
CA ALA A 20 -39.14 0.41 -31.38
C ALA A 20 -37.62 0.25 -31.58
N VAL A 21 -37.16 0.24 -32.84
CA VAL A 21 -35.71 0.17 -33.16
C VAL A 21 -34.97 1.40 -32.63
N ILE A 22 -35.53 2.60 -32.80
CA ILE A 22 -34.94 3.84 -32.27
C ILE A 22 -34.91 3.82 -30.74
N ALA A 23 -35.97 3.35 -30.09
CA ALA A 23 -36.03 3.26 -28.63
C ALA A 23 -34.97 2.29 -28.07
N VAL A 24 -34.77 1.14 -28.72
CA VAL A 24 -33.72 0.19 -28.35
C VAL A 24 -32.33 0.80 -28.57
N ALA A 25 -32.08 1.42 -29.72
CA ALA A 25 -30.81 2.07 -30.02
C ALA A 25 -30.47 3.20 -29.03
N ALA A 26 -31.46 4.04 -28.70
CA ALA A 26 -31.29 5.11 -27.72
C ALA A 26 -30.98 4.55 -26.31
N SER A 27 -31.65 3.46 -25.92
CA SER A 27 -31.39 2.80 -24.64
C SER A 27 -29.96 2.22 -24.56
N GLN A 28 -29.51 1.57 -25.64
CA GLN A 28 -28.14 1.05 -25.75
C GLN A 28 -27.10 2.19 -25.71
N PHE A 29 -27.38 3.31 -26.37
CA PHE A 29 -26.50 4.47 -26.38
C PHE A 29 -26.37 5.13 -24.99
N VAL A 30 -27.48 5.26 -24.25
CA VAL A 30 -27.48 5.79 -22.89
C VAL A 30 -26.68 4.90 -21.94
N LEU A 31 -26.79 3.57 -22.07
CA LEU A 31 -26.02 2.62 -21.28
C LEU A 31 -24.52 2.71 -21.60
N ALA A 32 -24.16 2.76 -22.88
CA ALA A 32 -22.77 2.92 -23.32
C ALA A 32 -22.16 4.25 -22.84
N TRP A 33 -22.91 5.34 -22.90
CA TRP A 33 -22.47 6.64 -22.40
C TRP A 33 -22.27 6.65 -20.88
N GLN A 34 -23.18 6.02 -20.12
CA GLN A 34 -23.01 5.86 -18.68
C GLN A 34 -21.77 5.04 -18.33
N TYR A 35 -21.56 3.92 -19.03
CA TYR A 35 -20.40 3.06 -18.86
C TYR A 35 -19.09 3.82 -19.14
N TYR A 36 -19.00 4.48 -20.29
CA TYR A 36 -17.82 5.28 -20.68
C TYR A 36 -17.52 6.40 -19.68
N ARG A 37 -18.55 7.11 -19.21
CA ARG A 37 -18.39 8.18 -18.21
C ARG A 37 -17.93 7.66 -16.84
N LEU A 38 -18.31 6.44 -16.46
CA LEU A 38 -17.84 5.79 -15.24
C LEU A 38 -16.39 5.33 -15.37
N GLU A 39 -16.04 4.71 -16.50
CA GLU A 39 -14.69 4.21 -16.79
C GLU A 39 -13.66 5.35 -16.87
N GLU A 40 -14.02 6.45 -17.54
CA GLU A 40 -13.11 7.58 -17.77
C GLU A 40 -12.86 8.45 -16.52
N LYS A 41 -13.78 8.46 -15.54
CA LYS A 41 -13.70 9.39 -14.40
C LYS A 41 -13.65 8.75 -13.02
N ARG A 42 -14.23 7.58 -12.81
CA ARG A 42 -14.31 6.96 -11.48
C ARG A 42 -13.20 5.95 -11.25
N LEU A 43 -12.88 5.10 -12.23
CA LEU A 43 -11.82 4.11 -12.09
C LEU A 43 -10.44 4.72 -11.81
N PRO A 44 -9.93 5.72 -12.56
CA PRO A 44 -8.59 6.26 -12.29
C PRO A 44 -8.50 6.93 -10.91
N VAL A 45 -9.58 7.56 -10.45
CA VAL A 45 -9.63 8.18 -9.11
C VAL A 45 -9.65 7.12 -8.01
N ILE A 46 -10.43 6.04 -8.20
CA ILE A 46 -10.47 4.93 -7.25
C ILE A 46 -9.12 4.21 -7.19
N GLU A 47 -8.48 3.98 -8.34
CA GLU A 47 -7.15 3.37 -8.41
C GLU A 47 -6.08 4.22 -7.72
N GLN A 48 -6.11 5.55 -7.91
CA GLN A 48 -5.24 6.48 -7.20
C GLN A 48 -5.48 6.43 -5.68
N GLN A 49 -6.74 6.51 -5.25
CA GLN A 49 -7.08 6.42 -3.82
C GLN A 49 -6.67 5.09 -3.20
N LEU A 50 -6.84 3.98 -3.92
CA LEU A 50 -6.40 2.66 -3.49
C LEU A 50 -4.87 2.56 -3.41
N ALA A 51 -4.15 3.17 -4.35
CA ALA A 51 -2.69 3.20 -4.32
C ALA A 51 -2.17 4.02 -3.14
N GLU A 52 -2.73 5.20 -2.89
CA GLU A 52 -2.40 6.05 -1.74
C GLU A 52 -2.69 5.34 -0.43
N GLN A 53 -3.89 4.77 -0.27
CA GLN A 53 -4.25 4.00 0.92
C GLN A 53 -3.33 2.80 1.14
N ARG A 54 -2.98 2.06 0.07
CA ARG A 54 -2.03 0.95 0.19
C ARG A 54 -0.66 1.43 0.64
N GLN A 55 -0.18 2.56 0.13
CA GLN A 55 1.10 3.12 0.56
C GLN A 55 1.06 3.57 2.02
N GLU A 56 -0.01 4.19 2.47
CA GLU A 56 -0.20 4.58 3.87
C GLU A 56 -0.23 3.36 4.81
N MET A 57 -0.96 2.31 4.43
CA MET A 57 -1.01 1.05 5.18
C MET A 57 0.37 0.39 5.27
N GLU A 58 1.10 0.31 4.15
CA GLU A 58 2.46 -0.24 4.14
C GLU A 58 3.41 0.56 5.03
N ARG A 59 3.33 1.90 4.96
CA ARG A 59 4.14 2.79 5.79
C ARG A 59 3.83 2.62 7.27
N GLN A 60 2.55 2.51 7.61
CA GLN A 60 2.12 2.33 8.98
C GLN A 60 2.56 0.96 9.52
N ALA A 61 2.41 -0.11 8.74
CA ALA A 61 2.87 -1.45 9.12
C ALA A 61 4.40 -1.50 9.32
N ALA A 62 5.16 -0.85 8.45
CA ALA A 62 6.61 -0.73 8.61
C ALA A 62 7.00 0.08 9.86
N LYS A 63 6.28 1.17 10.15
CA LYS A 63 6.48 1.96 11.36
C LYS A 63 6.16 1.14 12.61
N GLU A 64 5.08 0.39 12.60
CA GLU A 64 4.67 -0.48 13.72
C GLU A 64 5.72 -1.56 14.00
N ALA A 65 6.27 -2.20 12.96
CA ALA A 65 7.37 -3.15 13.12
C ALA A 65 8.60 -2.52 13.79
N VAL A 66 8.96 -1.29 13.41
CA VAL A 66 10.06 -0.54 14.03
C VAL A 66 9.76 -0.23 15.50
N VAL A 67 8.53 0.21 15.81
CA VAL A 67 8.11 0.49 17.19
C VAL A 67 8.20 -0.76 18.06
N LEU A 68 7.62 -1.88 17.60
CA LEU A 68 7.65 -3.15 18.34
C LEU A 68 9.07 -3.65 18.60
N PHE A 69 9.94 -3.53 17.60
CA PHE A 69 11.36 -3.84 17.75
C PHE A 69 12.05 -2.94 18.79
N LEU A 70 11.88 -1.63 18.69
CA LEU A 70 12.52 -0.66 19.58
C LEU A 70 11.99 -0.74 21.01
N ASP A 71 10.70 -1.00 21.19
CA ASP A 71 10.11 -1.20 22.52
C ASP A 71 10.68 -2.47 23.17
N ALA A 72 10.74 -3.59 22.45
CA ALA A 72 11.34 -4.82 22.96
C ALA A 72 12.82 -4.64 23.33
N TRP A 73 13.59 -3.89 22.51
CA TRP A 73 14.99 -3.59 22.79
C TRP A 73 15.13 -2.66 24.01
N LYS A 74 14.32 -1.59 24.10
CA LYS A 74 14.29 -0.67 25.24
C LYS A 74 13.98 -1.37 26.55
N GLU A 75 13.06 -2.35 26.53
CA GLU A 75 12.69 -3.16 27.69
C GLU A 75 13.77 -4.19 28.09
N GLY A 76 14.80 -4.37 27.25
CA GLY A 76 15.87 -5.34 27.48
C GLY A 76 15.49 -6.78 27.15
N ASP A 77 14.34 -7.01 26.49
CA ASP A 77 13.94 -8.34 26.02
C ASP A 77 14.59 -8.62 24.65
N ALA A 78 15.86 -9.02 24.68
CA ALA A 78 16.61 -9.34 23.47
C ALA A 78 15.98 -10.50 22.66
N VAL A 79 15.31 -11.45 23.32
CA VAL A 79 14.66 -12.58 22.65
C VAL A 79 13.45 -12.10 21.86
N LEU A 80 12.65 -11.20 22.43
CA LEU A 80 11.52 -10.57 21.75
C LEU A 80 12.00 -9.65 20.62
N ALA A 81 13.02 -8.83 20.87
CA ALA A 81 13.59 -7.92 19.86
C ALA A 81 14.12 -8.69 18.64
N GLN A 82 14.80 -9.84 18.85
CA GLN A 82 15.28 -10.70 17.76
C GLN A 82 14.16 -11.21 16.84
N ARG A 83 12.93 -11.37 17.33
CA ARG A 83 11.79 -11.83 16.50
C ARG A 83 11.38 -10.83 15.43
N TYR A 84 11.75 -9.56 15.60
CA TYR A 84 11.48 -8.50 14.64
C TYR A 84 12.66 -8.24 13.69
N LEU A 85 13.75 -9.02 13.81
CA LEU A 85 14.91 -8.95 12.93
C LEU A 85 14.82 -9.96 11.79
N THR A 86 15.39 -9.61 10.63
CA THR A 86 15.71 -10.59 9.59
C THR A 86 16.98 -11.35 9.94
N GLU A 87 17.25 -12.45 9.23
CA GLU A 87 18.51 -13.19 9.34
C GLU A 87 19.74 -12.28 9.12
N ASN A 88 19.66 -11.32 8.18
CA ASN A 88 20.74 -10.38 7.93
C ASN A 88 21.03 -9.47 9.15
N ALA A 89 19.99 -8.94 9.79
CA ALA A 89 20.15 -8.14 11.00
C ALA A 89 20.68 -8.96 12.18
N VAL A 90 20.26 -10.23 12.31
CA VAL A 90 20.80 -11.14 13.33
C VAL A 90 22.30 -11.39 13.11
N LEU A 91 22.73 -11.58 11.86
CA LEU A 91 24.16 -11.72 11.54
C LEU A 91 24.95 -10.44 11.84
N GLN A 92 24.36 -9.26 11.65
CA GLN A 92 24.98 -7.98 12.04
C GLN A 92 25.15 -7.84 13.56
N GLU A 93 24.16 -8.27 14.33
CA GLU A 93 24.23 -8.29 15.80
C GLU A 93 25.33 -9.24 16.29
N GLN A 94 25.37 -10.46 15.76
CA GLN A 94 26.42 -11.45 16.06
C GLN A 94 27.82 -10.98 15.61
N GLY A 95 27.87 -10.20 14.53
CA GLY A 95 29.09 -9.56 14.02
C GLY A 95 29.52 -8.32 14.83
N GLY A 96 28.75 -7.91 15.84
CA GLY A 96 29.06 -6.77 16.71
C GLY A 96 28.81 -5.39 16.09
N MET A 97 28.05 -5.31 14.99
CA MET A 97 27.69 -4.04 14.35
C MET A 97 26.73 -3.22 15.20
N PHE A 98 25.86 -3.90 15.94
CA PHE A 98 25.03 -3.36 17.01
C PHE A 98 24.83 -4.46 18.06
N SER A 99 24.33 -4.11 19.25
CA SER A 99 24.04 -5.10 20.28
C SER A 99 22.71 -4.83 20.95
N LEU A 100 21.83 -5.84 20.94
CA LEU A 100 20.55 -5.77 21.66
C LEU A 100 20.72 -5.73 23.18
N GLN A 101 21.90 -6.09 23.69
CA GLN A 101 22.24 -5.99 25.11
C GLN A 101 22.55 -4.56 25.54
N GLN A 102 22.97 -3.70 24.60
CA GLN A 102 23.15 -2.28 24.85
C GLN A 102 21.79 -1.61 24.81
N GLY A 103 21.17 -1.48 25.98
CA GLY A 103 19.89 -0.79 26.15
C GLY A 103 20.01 0.72 25.95
N PHE A 104 18.86 1.37 25.85
CA PHE A 104 18.71 2.82 25.80
C PHE A 104 17.47 3.22 26.60
N SER A 105 17.43 4.47 27.07
CA SER A 105 16.36 4.98 27.92
C SER A 105 15.10 5.37 27.16
N ASP A 106 15.24 5.96 25.96
CA ASP A 106 14.11 6.40 25.14
C ASP A 106 14.50 6.50 23.66
N TYR A 107 13.50 6.61 22.79
CA TYR A 107 13.71 6.79 21.35
C TYR A 107 12.66 7.67 20.67
N ALA A 108 13.03 8.25 19.53
CA ALA A 108 12.12 8.97 18.66
C ALA A 108 12.34 8.56 17.20
N ILE A 109 11.27 8.15 16.53
CA ILE A 109 11.31 7.90 15.07
C ILE A 109 11.19 9.25 14.37
N VAL A 110 12.33 9.79 13.90
CA VAL A 110 12.42 11.10 13.25
C VAL A 110 11.78 11.06 11.87
N LYS A 111 12.04 10.00 11.11
CA LYS A 111 11.58 9.88 9.73
C LYS A 111 11.40 8.42 9.34
N ILE A 112 10.42 8.16 8.49
CA ILE A 112 10.30 6.88 7.77
C ILE A 112 10.06 7.15 6.30
N GLU A 113 10.90 6.59 5.43
CA GLU A 113 10.90 6.81 3.99
C GLU A 113 10.74 5.48 3.25
N LYS A 114 9.96 5.48 2.17
CA LYS A 114 9.84 4.31 1.30
C LYS A 114 11.08 4.22 0.41
N LEU A 115 11.64 3.02 0.29
CA LEU A 115 12.75 2.71 -0.60
C LEU A 115 12.22 2.17 -1.93
N GLU A 116 12.97 2.40 -3.02
CA GLU A 116 12.60 1.98 -4.37
C GLU A 116 12.34 0.47 -4.48
N LYS A 117 13.02 -0.35 -3.68
CA LYS A 117 12.92 -1.83 -3.68
C LYS A 117 11.80 -2.40 -2.80
N GLY A 118 10.83 -1.59 -2.35
CA GLY A 118 9.68 -2.08 -1.58
C GLY A 118 9.95 -2.28 -0.08
N GLY A 119 10.97 -1.62 0.46
CA GLY A 119 11.26 -1.54 1.90
C GLY A 119 11.06 -0.12 2.43
N PHE A 120 11.38 0.07 3.71
CA PHE A 120 11.39 1.38 4.34
C PHE A 120 12.74 1.64 5.01
N ARG A 121 13.11 2.91 5.11
CA ARG A 121 14.23 3.37 5.93
C ARG A 121 13.64 4.20 7.06
N ALA A 122 13.90 3.80 8.30
CA ALA A 122 13.54 4.57 9.48
C ALA A 122 14.79 5.23 10.06
N GLN A 123 14.73 6.53 10.31
CA GLN A 123 15.73 7.26 11.07
C GLN A 123 15.23 7.41 12.50
N VAL A 124 16.02 6.93 13.45
CA VAL A 124 15.67 6.83 14.86
C VAL A 124 16.72 7.56 15.69
N GLU A 125 16.28 8.42 16.58
CA GLU A 125 17.12 9.00 17.62
C GLU A 125 16.96 8.18 18.90
N LYS A 126 18.05 7.68 19.47
CA LYS A 126 18.07 6.99 20.76
C LYS A 126 18.73 7.84 21.83
N GLN A 127 18.14 7.84 23.02
CA GLN A 127 18.65 8.48 24.22
C GLN A 127 19.21 7.41 25.14
N THR A 128 20.53 7.36 25.34
CA THR A 128 21.14 6.36 26.22
C THR A 128 21.01 6.76 27.69
N GLU A 129 21.41 7.98 28.04
CA GLU A 129 21.27 8.55 29.39
C GLU A 129 20.79 9.99 29.32
N GLN A 130 20.07 10.46 30.34
CA GLN A 130 19.58 11.84 30.41
C GLN A 130 20.76 12.82 30.42
N GLY A 131 20.79 13.74 29.44
CA GLY A 131 21.82 14.77 29.31
C GLY A 131 22.97 14.41 28.36
N LEU A 132 23.04 13.17 27.87
CA LEU A 132 23.95 12.80 26.77
C LEU A 132 23.35 13.15 25.40
N PRO A 133 24.20 13.40 24.38
CA PRO A 133 23.72 13.57 23.02
C PRO A 133 22.96 12.32 22.54
N LYS A 134 21.87 12.55 21.82
CA LYS A 134 21.10 11.49 21.18
C LYS A 134 21.94 10.85 20.08
N GLN A 135 21.91 9.53 20.01
CA GLN A 135 22.53 8.78 18.93
C GLN A 135 21.51 8.58 17.81
N VAL A 136 21.89 8.93 16.58
CA VAL A 136 21.05 8.70 15.41
C VAL A 136 21.40 7.34 14.80
N GLU A 137 20.38 6.55 14.53
CA GLU A 137 20.49 5.29 13.83
C GLU A 137 19.54 5.23 12.64
N VAL A 138 19.93 4.45 11.65
CA VAL A 138 19.17 4.17 10.45
C VAL A 138 18.84 2.70 10.44
N LEU A 139 17.55 2.40 10.47
CA LEU A 139 17.03 1.05 10.38
C LEU A 139 16.49 0.83 8.97
N LEU A 140 16.96 -0.22 8.31
CA LEU A 140 16.33 -0.70 7.09
C LEU A 140 15.25 -1.70 7.46
N VAL A 141 14.07 -1.55 6.87
CA VAL A 141 12.89 -2.37 7.14
C VAL A 141 12.46 -3.02 5.83
N ARG A 142 12.27 -4.34 5.84
CA ARG A 142 11.90 -5.10 4.65
C ARG A 142 10.61 -5.88 4.90
N LYS A 143 9.77 -5.96 3.87
CA LYS A 143 8.60 -6.84 3.87
C LYS A 143 9.04 -8.28 3.58
N ILE A 144 8.67 -9.21 4.45
CA ILE A 144 8.79 -10.65 4.23
C ILE A 144 7.38 -11.23 4.37
N LEU A 145 6.88 -11.81 3.29
CA LEU A 145 5.48 -12.23 3.17
C LEU A 145 4.53 -11.06 3.49
N ASP A 146 3.77 -11.15 4.58
CA ASP A 146 2.76 -10.17 4.98
C ASP A 146 3.19 -9.27 6.15
N ALA A 147 4.43 -9.40 6.63
CA ALA A 147 4.94 -8.64 7.77
C ALA A 147 6.24 -7.88 7.43
N TYR A 148 6.51 -6.83 8.22
CA TYR A 148 7.73 -6.04 8.12
C TYR A 148 8.71 -6.43 9.23
N TYR A 149 9.99 -6.48 8.89
CA TYR A 149 11.08 -6.86 9.78
C TYR A 149 12.25 -5.88 9.58
N VAL A 150 13.03 -5.67 10.64
CA VAL A 150 14.25 -4.87 10.60
C VAL A 150 15.37 -5.71 9.96
N ASP A 151 15.88 -5.22 8.84
CA ASP A 151 16.87 -5.90 7.98
C ASP A 151 18.31 -5.48 8.27
N SER A 152 18.50 -4.26 8.77
CA SER A 152 19.78 -3.79 9.32
C SER A 152 19.59 -2.63 10.29
N VAL A 153 20.59 -2.44 11.15
CA VAL A 153 20.72 -1.28 12.04
C VAL A 153 22.09 -0.67 11.82
N GLU A 154 22.14 0.60 11.42
CA GLU A 154 23.37 1.33 11.14
C GLU A 154 23.42 2.60 11.99
N ILE A 155 24.57 2.90 12.58
CA ILE A 155 24.77 4.15 13.31
C ILE A 155 25.04 5.25 12.28
N ALA A 156 24.21 6.29 12.28
CA ALA A 156 24.47 7.49 11.48
C ALA A 156 25.49 8.34 12.26
N GLY A 157 26.75 8.25 11.83
CA GLY A 157 27.86 9.05 12.35
C GLY A 157 27.78 10.53 12.00
#